data_AF-A0A2G9NT25-F1
#
_entry.id   AF-A0A2G9NT25-F1
#
_cell.length_a   1.000
_cell.length_b   1.000
_cell.length_c   1.000
_cell.angle_alpha   90.00
_cell.angle_beta   90.00
_cell.angle_gamma   90.00
#
_symmetry.space_group_name_H-M   'P 1'
#
loop_
_entity.id
_entity.type
_entity.pdbx_description
1 polymer ?
#
loop_
_entity_poly.entity_id
_entity_poly.type
_entity_poly.pdbx_seq_one_letter_code
_entity_poly.pdbx_strand_id
1 'polypeptide(L)'
;MKSRENLVGAYAVLFGVIIAVIFGLFQRFILISWVGWIYGILAIIGILIGAISVSNDSKEATTFLLATVALVIVSSVGQERLILIGDVGLLIITILNALLTMFVPATIVVALKTVFSIASLK
;
A
#
# COMPACT_ATOMS: atom_id res chain seq x y z
N MET A 1 -21.58 4.93 -22.47
CA MET A 1 -20.10 5.05 -22.31
C MET A 1 -19.82 5.78 -21.01
N LYS A 2 -19.72 5.08 -19.87
CA LYS A 2 -19.45 5.68 -18.55
C LYS A 2 -18.38 4.84 -17.87
N SER A 3 -17.13 5.05 -18.27
CA SER A 3 -15.95 4.35 -17.77
C SER A 3 -14.75 5.31 -17.83
N ARG A 4 -14.92 6.51 -17.30
CA ARG A 4 -13.76 7.19 -16.73
C ARG A 4 -13.65 6.70 -15.29
N GLU A 5 -13.30 5.42 -15.13
CA GLU A 5 -12.70 4.93 -13.89
C GLU A 5 -11.57 5.89 -13.54
N ASN A 6 -11.30 6.11 -12.25
CA ASN A 6 -10.20 6.97 -11.83
C ASN A 6 -8.84 6.38 -12.25
N LEU A 7 -8.49 6.49 -13.54
CA LEU A 7 -7.27 5.97 -14.15
C LEU A 7 -6.05 6.56 -13.45
N VAL A 8 -6.13 7.83 -13.05
CA VAL A 8 -5.06 8.52 -12.30
C VAL A 8 -4.79 7.80 -10.97
N GLY A 9 -5.84 7.47 -10.23
CA GLY A 9 -5.72 6.73 -8.97
C GLY A 9 -5.20 5.31 -9.15
N ALA A 10 -5.66 4.60 -10.19
CA ALA A 10 -5.19 3.25 -10.51
C ALA A 10 -3.70 3.23 -10.88
N TYR A 11 -3.26 4.16 -11.73
CA TYR A 11 -1.85 4.30 -12.10
C TYR A 11 -0.97 4.71 -10.91
N ALA A 12 -1.45 5.58 -10.03
CA ALA A 12 -0.71 5.97 -8.82
C ALA A 12 -0.44 4.76 -7.90
N VAL A 13 -1.45 3.92 -7.67
CA VAL A 13 -1.32 2.70 -6.86
C VAL A 13 -0.37 1.71 -7.52
N LEU A 14 -0.55 1.44 -8.82
CA LEU A 14 0.29 0.49 -9.54
C LEU A 14 1.76 0.91 -9.52
N PHE A 15 2.04 2.20 -9.72
CA PHE A 15 3.40 2.73 -9.67
C PHE A 15 4.00 2.61 -8.27
N GLY A 16 3.23 2.91 -7.23
CA GLY A 16 3.65 2.70 -5.84
C GLY A 16 3.97 1.25 -5.52
N VAL A 17 3.15 0.30 -5.99
CA VAL A 17 3.40 -1.14 -5.84
C VAL A 17 4.71 -1.54 -6.48
N ILE A 18 4.96 -1.09 -7.72
CA ILE A 18 6.21 -1.40 -8.43
C ILE A 18 7.42 -0.89 -7.63
N ILE A 19 7.35 0.36 -7.15
CA ILE A 19 8.42 0.94 -6.33
C ILE A 19 8.64 0.14 -5.04
N ALA A 20 7.58 -0.21 -4.32
CA ALA A 20 7.66 -0.97 -3.09
C ALA A 20 8.28 -2.36 -3.32
N VAL A 21 7.90 -3.05 -4.40
CA VAL A 21 8.47 -4.36 -4.76
C VAL A 21 9.96 -4.24 -5.09
N ILE A 22 10.35 -3.22 -5.86
CA ILE A 22 11.77 -2.96 -6.17
C ILE A 22 12.55 -2.75 -4.86
N PHE A 23 12.10 -1.86 -3.98
CA PHE A 23 12.79 -1.64 -2.71
C PHE A 23 12.84 -2.89 -1.82
N GLY A 24 11.78 -3.68 -1.79
CA GLY A 24 11.74 -4.94 -1.05
C GLY A 24 12.72 -6.00 -1.59
N LEU A 25 12.86 -6.11 -2.91
CA LEU A 25 13.82 -7.02 -3.57
C LEU A 25 15.27 -6.59 -3.32
N PHE A 26 15.55 -5.30 -3.43
CA PHE A 26 16.91 -4.78 -3.31
C PHE A 26 17.32 -4.44 -1.88
N GLN A 27 16.47 -4.66 -0.88
CA GLN A 27 16.75 -4.33 0.52
C GLN A 27 18.06 -4.97 1.03
N ARG A 28 18.37 -6.20 0.60
CA ARG A 28 19.61 -6.91 1.00
C ARG A 28 20.89 -6.23 0.49
N PHE A 29 20.81 -5.47 -0.59
CA PHE A 29 21.94 -4.75 -1.18
C PHE A 29 22.06 -3.32 -0.64
N ILE A 30 21.08 -2.85 0.13
CA ILE A 30 21.07 -1.51 0.70
C ILE A 30 21.81 -1.51 2.03
N LEU A 31 22.66 -0.50 2.23
CA LEU A 31 23.35 -0.25 3.49
C LEU A 31 22.34 -0.06 4.63
N ILE A 32 22.57 -0.72 5.78
CA ILE A 32 21.67 -0.73 6.95
C ILE A 32 21.27 0.71 7.36
N SER A 33 22.18 1.68 7.27
CA SER A 33 21.93 3.09 7.61
C SER A 33 20.86 3.78 6.75
N TRP A 34 20.58 3.27 5.55
CA TRP A 34 19.61 3.87 4.60
C TRP A 34 18.23 3.23 4.66
N VAL A 35 18.10 2.08 5.32
CA VAL A 35 16.86 1.30 5.36
C VAL A 35 15.71 2.12 5.97
N GLY A 36 15.96 2.83 7.08
CA GLY A 36 14.94 3.67 7.72
C GLY A 36 14.43 4.79 6.81
N TRP A 37 15.31 5.41 6.03
CA TRP A 37 14.94 6.46 5.07
C TRP A 37 14.05 5.93 3.95
N ILE A 38 14.33 4.73 3.44
CA ILE A 38 13.52 4.09 2.38
C ILE A 38 12.10 3.82 2.89
N TYR A 39 11.98 3.23 4.08
CA TYR A 39 10.68 2.99 4.69
C TYR A 39 9.93 4.29 4.99
N GLY A 40 10.63 5.34 5.40
CA GLY A 40 10.04 6.68 5.55
C GLY A 40 9.49 7.24 4.24
N ILE A 41 10.25 7.14 3.14
CA ILE A 41 9.81 7.58 1.82
C ILE A 41 8.60 6.76 1.33
N LEU A 42 8.63 5.43 1.51
CA LEU A 42 7.50 4.56 1.17
C LEU A 42 6.23 4.93 1.95
N ALA A 43 6.36 5.26 3.23
CA ALA A 43 5.23 5.71 4.04
C ALA A 43 4.64 7.03 3.50
N ILE A 44 5.50 8.00 3.16
CA ILE A 44 5.08 9.28 2.55
C ILE A 44 4.38 9.05 1.20
N ILE A 45 4.96 8.21 0.34
CA ILE A 45 4.35 7.81 -0.94
C ILE A 45 2.98 7.18 -0.69
N GLY A 46 2.87 6.30 0.32
CA GLY A 46 1.61 5.69 0.73
C GLY A 46 0.53 6.73 1.07
N ILE A 47 0.87 7.75 1.87
CA ILE A 47 -0.05 8.85 2.20
C ILE A 47 -0.53 9.57 0.93
N LEU A 48 0.40 9.91 0.04
CA LEU A 48 0.08 10.62 -1.22
C LEU A 48 -0.81 9.78 -2.14
N ILE A 49 -0.48 8.49 -2.29
CA ILE A 49 -1.29 7.57 -3.09
C ILE A 49 -2.68 7.42 -2.49
N GLY A 50 -2.81 7.23 -1.18
CA GLY A 50 -4.12 7.15 -0.52
C GLY A 50 -4.99 8.39 -0.76
N ALA A 51 -4.38 9.58 -0.77
CA ALA A 51 -5.11 10.82 -1.03
C ALA A 51 -5.63 10.92 -2.49
N ILE A 52 -4.83 10.45 -3.46
CA ILE A 52 -5.09 10.54 -4.91
C ILE A 52 -5.96 9.38 -5.42
N SER A 53 -5.86 8.20 -4.80
CA SER A 53 -6.37 6.95 -5.37
C SER A 53 -7.88 6.89 -5.48
N VAL A 54 -8.61 7.53 -4.57
CA VAL A 54 -10.07 7.48 -4.51
C VAL A 54 -10.67 8.84 -4.85
N SER A 55 -11.39 8.93 -5.97
CA SER A 55 -11.96 10.18 -6.49
C SER A 55 -13.42 10.34 -6.12
N ASN A 56 -13.74 10.84 -4.92
CA ASN A 56 -15.10 11.23 -4.44
C ASN A 56 -16.25 10.22 -4.65
N ASP A 57 -15.99 9.03 -5.18
CA ASP A 57 -16.95 7.96 -5.40
C ASP A 57 -16.80 6.94 -4.27
N SER A 58 -17.86 6.83 -3.47
CA SER A 58 -17.97 5.89 -2.36
C SER A 58 -17.72 4.43 -2.75
N LYS A 59 -18.01 4.04 -4.00
CA LYS A 59 -17.82 2.66 -4.48
C LYS A 59 -16.34 2.35 -4.74
N GLU A 60 -15.60 3.30 -5.30
CA GLU A 60 -14.15 3.19 -5.48
C GLU A 60 -13.45 3.10 -4.13
N ALA A 61 -13.88 3.92 -3.16
CA ALA A 61 -13.36 3.92 -1.79
C ALA A 61 -13.47 2.54 -1.13
N THR A 62 -14.66 1.94 -1.20
CA THR A 62 -14.94 0.64 -0.59
C THR A 62 -14.12 -0.47 -1.24
N THR A 63 -14.00 -0.44 -2.58
CA THR A 63 -13.25 -1.46 -3.33
C THR A 63 -11.76 -1.37 -3.02
N PHE A 64 -11.20 -0.15 -2.98
CA PHE A 64 -9.83 0.10 -2.59
C PHE A 64 -9.57 -0.38 -1.16
N LEU A 65 -10.39 0.04 -0.19
CA LEU A 65 -10.23 -0.34 1.21
C LEU A 65 -10.29 -1.85 1.40
N LEU A 66 -11.22 -2.55 0.74
CA LEU A 66 -11.30 -4.00 0.82
C LEU A 66 -10.01 -4.66 0.30
N ALA A 67 -9.52 -4.23 -0.85
CA ALA A 67 -8.29 -4.78 -1.44
C ALA A 67 -7.07 -4.50 -0.56
N THR A 68 -6.90 -3.26 -0.08
CA THR A 68 -5.73 -2.89 0.71
C THR A 68 -5.77 -3.45 2.12
N VAL A 69 -6.94 -3.51 2.77
CA VAL A 69 -7.08 -4.17 4.07
C VAL A 69 -6.82 -5.66 3.96
N ALA A 70 -7.35 -6.34 2.95
CA ALA A 70 -7.05 -7.76 2.72
C ALA A 70 -5.55 -7.98 2.53
N LEU A 71 -4.89 -7.15 1.70
CA LEU A 71 -3.44 -7.21 1.53
C LEU A 71 -2.70 -6.98 2.86
N VAL A 72 -3.07 -5.94 3.62
CA VAL A 72 -2.41 -5.63 4.90
C VAL A 72 -2.56 -6.76 5.90
N ILE A 73 -3.76 -7.34 6.02
CA ILE A 73 -4.03 -8.45 6.94
C ILE A 73 -3.24 -9.69 6.52
N VAL A 74 -3.37 -10.14 5.28
CA VAL A 74 -2.68 -11.35 4.78
C VAL A 74 -1.17 -11.17 4.85
N SER A 75 -0.66 -9.99 4.51
CA SER A 75 0.77 -9.68 4.58
C SER A 75 1.27 -9.60 6.00
N SER A 76 0.46 -9.21 6.99
CA SER A 76 0.91 -9.15 8.39
C SER A 76 0.86 -10.52 9.06
N VAL A 77 -0.21 -11.28 8.82
CA VAL A 77 -0.42 -12.60 9.45
C VAL A 77 0.37 -13.71 8.76
N GLY A 78 0.57 -13.61 7.44
CA GLY A 78 1.22 -14.66 6.64
C GLY A 78 2.73 -14.77 6.80
N GLN A 79 3.40 -13.74 7.32
CA GLN A 79 4.88 -13.69 7.34
C GLN A 79 5.52 -14.80 8.15
N GLU A 80 4.94 -15.20 9.28
CA GLU A 80 5.48 -16.27 10.12
C GLU A 80 5.57 -17.60 9.36
N ARG A 81 4.60 -17.87 8.46
CA ARG A 81 4.57 -19.08 7.65
C ARG A 81 5.61 -19.05 6.53
N LEU A 82 5.97 -17.87 6.04
CA LEU A 82 6.97 -17.71 5.00
C LEU A 82 8.39 -18.05 5.49
N ILE A 83 8.66 -17.96 6.78
CA ILE A 83 9.98 -18.36 7.33
C ILE A 83 10.27 -19.85 7.05
N LEU A 84 9.23 -20.69 6.96
CA LEU A 84 9.36 -22.14 6.73
C LEU A 84 9.90 -22.50 5.34
N ILE A 85 9.85 -21.59 4.37
CA ILE A 85 10.37 -21.81 3.01
C ILE A 85 11.77 -21.20 2.80
N GLY A 86 12.48 -20.87 3.89
CA GLY A 86 13.89 -20.46 3.88
C GLY A 86 14.14 -19.09 3.23
N ASP A 87 15.24 -18.97 2.49
CA ASP A 87 15.69 -17.70 1.89
C ASP A 87 14.67 -17.06 0.95
N VAL A 88 13.90 -17.88 0.21
CA VAL A 88 12.82 -17.39 -0.67
C VAL A 88 11.73 -16.73 0.17
N GLY A 89 11.40 -17.30 1.32
CA GLY A 89 10.45 -16.73 2.27
C GLY A 89 10.91 -15.41 2.84
N LEU A 90 12.19 -15.32 3.23
CA LEU A 90 12.79 -14.08 3.71
C LEU A 90 12.73 -12.96 2.66
N LEU A 91 12.95 -13.29 1.39
CA LEU A 91 12.81 -12.34 0.29
C LEU A 91 11.34 -11.89 0.11
N ILE A 92 10.38 -12.80 0.19
CA ILE A 92 8.96 -12.42 0.12
C ILE A 92 8.58 -11.53 1.31
N ILE A 93 9.09 -11.83 2.51
CA ILE A 93 8.86 -11.02 3.72
C ILE A 93 9.37 -9.59 3.52
N THR A 94 10.54 -9.36 2.92
CA THR A 94 11.02 -7.98 2.67
C THR A 94 10.14 -7.23 1.68
N ILE A 95 9.62 -7.89 0.65
CA ILE A 95 8.63 -7.30 -0.27
C ILE A 95 7.35 -6.94 0.48
N LEU A 96 6.81 -7.86 1.28
CA LEU A 96 5.59 -7.63 2.06
C LEU A 96 5.78 -6.47 3.04
N ASN A 97 6.94 -6.34 3.67
CA ASN A 97 7.23 -5.22 4.57
C ASN A 97 7.29 -3.87 3.84
N ALA A 98 7.88 -3.82 2.64
CA ALA A 98 7.86 -2.63 1.80
C ALA A 98 6.42 -2.26 1.38
N LEU A 99 5.62 -3.26 0.98
CA LEU A 99 4.21 -3.07 0.62
C LEU A 99 3.39 -2.59 1.83
N LEU A 100 3.54 -3.22 2.99
CA LEU A 100 2.86 -2.84 4.24
C LEU A 100 3.19 -1.40 4.62
N THR A 101 4.45 -1.01 4.54
CA THR A 101 4.89 0.35 4.89
C THR A 101 4.22 1.40 4.00
N MET A 102 3.93 1.08 2.74
CA MET A 102 3.19 1.97 1.84
C MET A 102 1.66 1.88 2.06
N PHE A 103 1.10 0.67 2.15
CA PHE A 103 -0.35 0.47 2.12
C PHE A 103 -1.04 0.75 3.45
N VAL A 104 -0.37 0.58 4.59
CA VAL A 104 -0.93 0.92 5.90
C VAL A 104 -1.32 2.41 5.96
N PRO A 105 -0.40 3.37 5.73
CA PRO A 105 -0.79 4.78 5.73
C PRO A 105 -1.74 5.15 4.58
N ALA A 106 -1.61 4.55 3.40
CA ALA A 106 -2.56 4.78 2.29
C ALA A 106 -3.99 4.41 2.68
N THR A 107 -4.16 3.26 3.33
CA THR A 107 -5.47 2.75 3.79
C THR A 107 -6.05 3.65 4.86
N ILE A 108 -5.24 4.13 5.81
CA ILE A 108 -5.68 5.09 6.84
C ILE A 108 -6.21 6.37 6.20
N VAL A 109 -5.49 6.93 5.23
CA VAL A 109 -5.90 8.17 4.54
C VAL A 109 -7.23 7.98 3.82
N VAL A 110 -7.40 6.88 3.08
CA VAL A 110 -8.67 6.59 2.38
C VAL A 110 -9.80 6.34 3.36
N ALA A 111 -9.56 5.62 4.45
CA ALA A 111 -10.56 5.35 5.47
C ALA A 111 -11.06 6.67 6.09
N LEU A 112 -10.15 7.57 6.47
CA LEU A 112 -10.50 8.89 7.01
C LEU A 112 -11.28 9.73 5.99
N LYS A 113 -10.85 9.75 4.73
CA LYS A 113 -11.56 10.45 3.65
C LYS A 113 -12.98 9.92 3.47
N THR A 114 -13.16 8.61 3.58
CA THR A 114 -14.46 7.94 3.50
C THR A 114 -15.34 8.32 4.69
N VAL A 115 -14.82 8.28 5.92
CA VAL A 115 -15.55 8.69 7.13
C VAL A 115 -16.01 10.16 7.03
N PHE A 116 -15.12 11.07 6.63
CA PHE A 116 -15.49 12.48 6.46
C PHE A 116 -16.53 12.69 5.37
N SER A 117 -16.46 11.95 4.26
CA SER A 117 -17.46 12.03 3.19
C SER A 117 -18.85 11.53 3.62
N ILE A 118 -18.92 10.59 4.56
CA ILE A 118 -20.18 10.09 5.13
C ILE A 118 -20.71 11.08 6.18
N ALA A 119 -19.81 11.62 7.01
CA ALA A 119 -20.15 12.56 8.09
C ALA A 119 -20.52 13.95 7.58
N SER A 120 -19.97 14.39 6.43
CA SER A 120 -20.40 15.60 5.74
C SER A 120 -21.79 15.34 5.14
N LEU A 121 -22.82 15.54 5.96
CA LEU A 121 -24.21 15.69 5.52
C LEU A 121 -24.23 16.68 4.35
N LYS A 122 -24.73 16.19 3.21
CA LYS A 122 -25.13 17.03 2.09
C LYS A 122 -26.40 17.79 2.46
#